data_AF-A0A098LIA4-F1
#
_entry.id   AF-A0A098LIA4-F1
#
_cell.length_a   1.000
_cell.length_b   1.000
_cell.length_c   1.000
_cell.angle_alpha   90.00
_cell.angle_beta   90.00
_cell.angle_gamma   90.00
#
_symmetry.space_group_name_H-M   'P 1'
#
loop_
_entity.id
_entity.type
_entity.pdbx_description
1 polymer ?
#
loop_
_entity_poly.entity_id
_entity_poly.type
_entity_poly.pdbx_seq_one_letter_code
_entity_poly.pdbx_strand_id
1 'polypeptide(L)'
;MIGLVVAGYTMKAQDVVDSKSVPSKVSSALTQKYPDLKSGDIEWEKKDNNYKAEFTKDGQDYEVKLDNSGNWISTEVDLTEKDLPEKVRNGLNKSEYKSWTVKDVEKKEKPQGKTLYKIEVKQGEQEYDVYFDPEGTLVKKNKS
;
A
#
# COMPACT_ATOMS: atom_id res chain seq x y z
N MET A 1 -4.98 6.24 -27.82
CA MET A 1 -5.57 5.27 -26.87
C MET A 1 -4.44 4.47 -26.28
N ILE A 2 -4.02 4.79 -25.05
CA ILE A 2 -3.13 3.93 -24.28
C ILE A 2 -3.85 3.76 -22.95
N GLY A 3 -4.49 2.60 -22.82
CA GLY A 3 -5.20 2.22 -21.61
C GLY A 3 -4.20 1.89 -20.52
N LEU A 4 -4.27 2.64 -19.42
CA LEU A 4 -3.75 2.21 -18.13
C LEU A 4 -4.59 1.01 -17.70
N VAL A 5 -3.96 -0.16 -17.64
CA VAL A 5 -4.53 -1.32 -16.96
C VAL A 5 -4.26 -1.11 -15.48
N VAL A 6 -5.24 -0.51 -14.81
CA VAL A 6 -5.34 -0.47 -13.36
C VAL A 6 -5.47 -1.93 -12.90
N ALA A 7 -4.46 -2.45 -12.20
CA ALA A 7 -4.61 -3.68 -11.45
C ALA A 7 -5.80 -3.49 -10.50
N GLY A 8 -6.80 -4.35 -10.66
CA GLY A 8 -8.18 -4.07 -10.25
C GLY A 8 -8.36 -3.98 -8.74
N TYR A 9 -8.19 -2.79 -8.16
CA TYR A 9 -9.07 -2.39 -7.08
C TYR A 9 -10.43 -2.09 -7.71
N THR A 10 -11.40 -2.95 -7.42
CA THR A 10 -12.80 -2.57 -7.57
C THR A 10 -13.02 -1.37 -6.64
N MET A 11 -12.80 -0.16 -7.15
CA MET A 11 -13.38 1.04 -6.59
C MET A 11 -14.89 0.80 -6.65
N LYS A 12 -15.46 0.29 -5.56
CA LYS A 12 -16.84 0.63 -5.28
C LYS A 12 -16.80 2.14 -5.13
N ALA A 13 -17.29 2.83 -6.15
CA ALA A 13 -17.34 4.29 -6.28
C ALA A 13 -18.25 4.97 -5.23
N GLN A 14 -18.21 4.52 -3.96
CA GLN A 14 -19.16 4.88 -2.91
C GLN A 14 -18.50 5.48 -1.65
N ASP A 15 -17.15 5.55 -1.56
CA ASP A 15 -16.47 5.94 -0.31
C ASP A 15 -15.54 7.17 -0.42
N VAL A 16 -15.39 7.80 -1.59
CA VAL A 16 -14.64 9.07 -1.72
C VAL A 16 -15.38 10.18 -0.97
N VAL A 17 -14.67 10.92 -0.11
CA VAL A 17 -15.23 11.99 0.72
C VAL A 17 -14.57 13.33 0.42
N ASP A 18 -15.35 14.41 0.50
CA ASP A 18 -14.79 15.77 0.39
C ASP A 18 -13.78 15.98 1.53
N SER A 19 -12.57 16.43 1.18
CA SER A 19 -11.52 16.82 2.11
C SER A 19 -12.00 17.71 3.28
N LYS A 20 -12.99 18.57 3.07
CA LYS A 20 -13.60 19.44 4.10
C LYS A 20 -14.40 18.68 5.15
N SER A 21 -14.83 17.46 4.83
CA SER A 21 -15.56 16.56 5.73
C SER A 21 -14.64 15.68 6.59
N VAL A 22 -13.33 15.68 6.28
CA VAL A 22 -12.32 14.96 7.05
C VAL A 22 -12.06 15.73 8.35
N PRO A 23 -12.18 15.09 9.53
CA PRO A 23 -11.93 15.74 10.81
C PRO A 23 -10.53 16.35 10.87
N SER A 24 -10.40 17.56 11.42
CA SER A 24 -9.12 18.29 11.48
C SER A 24 -7.99 17.50 12.15
N LYS A 25 -8.30 16.67 13.14
CA LYS A 25 -7.33 15.76 13.79
C LYS A 25 -6.76 14.70 12.83
N VAL A 26 -7.58 14.19 11.92
CA VAL A 26 -7.17 13.17 10.93
C VAL A 26 -6.27 13.82 9.88
N SER A 27 -6.69 14.95 9.31
CA SER A 27 -5.87 15.67 8.32
C SER A 27 -4.57 16.22 8.94
N SER A 28 -4.60 16.72 10.17
CA SER A 28 -3.40 17.17 10.89
C SER A 28 -2.42 16.04 11.17
N ALA A 29 -2.91 14.84 11.52
CA ALA A 29 -2.05 13.67 11.71
C ALA A 29 -1.34 13.25 10.40
N LEU A 30 -2.05 13.33 9.27
CA LEU A 30 -1.44 13.11 7.96
C LEU A 30 -0.35 14.16 7.66
N THR A 31 -0.65 15.45 7.81
CA THR A 31 0.32 16.53 7.58
C THR A 31 1.52 16.44 8.52
N GLN A 32 1.34 16.00 9.77
CA GLN A 32 2.48 15.80 10.68
C GLN A 32 3.40 14.68 10.20
N LYS A 33 2.84 13.60 9.66
CA LYS A 33 3.62 12.46 9.13
C LYS A 33 4.25 12.78 7.77
N TYR A 34 3.60 13.62 6.97
CA TYR A 34 4.02 14.02 5.63
C TYR A 34 3.91 15.56 5.45
N PRO A 35 4.86 16.33 6.00
CA PRO A 35 4.77 17.79 6.05
C PRO A 35 4.85 18.48 4.68
N ASP A 36 5.38 17.79 3.67
CA ASP A 36 5.56 18.33 2.32
C ASP A 36 4.30 18.19 1.42
N LEU A 37 3.25 17.51 1.90
CA LEU A 37 2.02 17.32 1.14
C LEU A 37 1.16 18.57 1.13
N LYS A 38 0.67 18.93 -0.05
CA LYS A 38 -0.36 19.97 -0.20
C LYS A 38 -1.74 19.31 -0.14
N SER A 39 -2.68 19.94 0.56
CA SER A 39 -4.01 19.38 0.77
C SER A 39 -4.81 19.11 -0.51
N GLY A 40 -4.50 19.80 -1.61
CA GLY A 40 -5.15 19.59 -2.91
C GLY A 40 -4.69 18.34 -3.66
N ASP A 41 -3.60 17.71 -3.22
CA ASP A 41 -3.01 16.52 -3.86
C ASP A 41 -3.44 15.23 -3.14
N ILE A 42 -4.39 15.32 -2.20
CA ILE A 42 -4.83 14.20 -1.37
C ILE A 42 -6.28 13.85 -1.70
N GLU A 43 -6.49 12.64 -2.19
CA GLU A 43 -7.81 12.02 -2.29
C GLU A 43 -8.13 11.32 -0.96
N TRP A 44 -9.34 11.53 -0.45
CA TRP A 44 -9.76 10.93 0.80
C TRP A 44 -10.89 9.95 0.55
N GLU A 45 -10.74 8.75 1.10
CA GLU A 45 -11.81 7.78 1.23
C GLU A 45 -12.17 7.56 2.70
N LYS A 46 -13.43 7.23 2.97
CA LYS A 46 -13.89 6.82 4.29
C LYS A 46 -14.52 5.45 4.21
N LYS A 47 -13.96 4.50 4.97
CA LYS A 47 -14.48 3.14 5.09
C LYS A 47 -14.61 2.75 6.55
N ASP A 48 -15.83 2.38 6.94
CA ASP A 48 -16.22 2.16 8.33
C ASP A 48 -15.84 3.38 9.21
N ASN A 49 -15.04 3.16 10.26
CA ASN A 49 -14.54 4.18 11.18
C ASN A 49 -13.13 4.68 10.86
N ASN A 50 -12.65 4.44 9.62
CA ASN A 50 -11.31 4.83 9.20
C ASN A 50 -11.36 5.74 7.97
N TYR A 51 -10.32 6.56 7.85
CA TYR A 51 -10.02 7.38 6.69
C TYR A 51 -8.81 6.79 5.97
N LYS A 52 -8.83 6.80 4.65
CA LYS A 52 -7.67 6.53 3.80
C LYS A 52 -7.35 7.81 3.04
N ALA A 53 -6.09 8.23 3.10
CA ALA A 53 -5.55 9.30 2.28
C ALA A 53 -4.69 8.70 1.18
N GLU A 54 -5.00 9.04 -0.06
CA GLU A 54 -4.26 8.64 -1.25
C GLU A 54 -3.57 9.85 -1.85
N PHE A 55 -2.29 9.71 -2.17
CA PHE A 55 -1.50 10.76 -2.81
C PHE A 55 -0.24 10.16 -3.45
N THR A 56 0.29 10.84 -4.46
CA THR A 56 1.58 10.49 -5.07
C THR A 56 2.69 11.31 -4.44
N LYS A 57 3.78 10.66 -4.01
CA LYS A 57 5.00 11.30 -3.53
C LYS A 57 6.22 10.63 -4.14
N ASP A 58 7.13 11.42 -4.70
CA ASP A 58 8.36 10.94 -5.37
C ASP A 58 8.09 9.90 -6.48
N GLY A 59 6.95 10.00 -7.15
CA GLY A 59 6.54 9.07 -8.21
C GLY A 59 6.03 7.71 -7.72
N GLN A 60 5.76 7.57 -6.42
CA GLN A 60 5.14 6.40 -5.81
C GLN A 60 3.78 6.79 -5.24
N ASP A 61 2.81 5.89 -5.34
CA ASP A 61 1.49 6.08 -4.77
C ASP A 61 1.50 5.61 -3.31
N TYR A 62 0.89 6.42 -2.44
CA TYR A 62 0.81 6.18 -1.01
C TYR A 62 -0.65 6.06 -0.61
N GLU A 63 -0.97 5.00 0.14
CA GLU A 63 -2.23 4.87 0.85
C GLU A 63 -1.97 4.94 2.37
N VAL A 64 -2.45 5.99 3.03
CA VAL A 64 -2.29 6.17 4.48
C VAL A 64 -3.61 5.98 5.17
N LYS A 65 -3.70 4.95 6.02
CA LYS A 65 -4.91 4.66 6.81
C LYS A 65 -4.81 5.25 8.21
N LEU A 66 -5.84 5.99 8.60
CA LEU A 66 -5.99 6.66 9.89
C LEU A 66 -7.32 6.27 10.51
N ASP A 67 -7.38 6.09 11.82
CA ASP A 67 -8.66 5.94 12.52
C ASP A 67 -9.38 7.29 12.67
N ASN A 68 -10.63 7.27 13.13
CA ASN A 68 -11.40 8.49 13.37
C ASN A 68 -10.80 9.41 14.46
N SER A 69 -9.76 8.99 15.18
CA SER A 69 -9.00 9.82 16.13
C SER A 69 -7.72 10.39 15.55
N GLY A 70 -7.39 10.08 14.30
CA GLY A 70 -6.14 10.46 13.65
C GLY A 70 -4.96 9.56 14.04
N ASN A 71 -5.19 8.43 14.69
CA ASN A 71 -4.12 7.47 14.94
C ASN A 71 -3.77 6.75 13.64
N TRP A 72 -2.48 6.69 13.33
CA TRP A 72 -1.97 5.98 12.17
C TRP A 72 -2.13 4.47 12.33
N ILE A 73 -2.79 3.84 11.34
CA ILE A 73 -3.02 2.39 11.28
C ILE A 73 -2.01 1.72 10.36
N SER A 74 -1.81 2.28 9.16
CA SER A 74 -0.85 1.76 8.19
C SER A 74 -0.52 2.78 7.11
N THR A 75 0.63 2.58 6.47
CA THR A 75 0.97 3.18 5.18
C THR A 75 1.26 2.03 4.22
N GLU A 76 0.63 2.04 3.06
CA GLU A 76 0.99 1.21 1.91
C GLU A 76 1.62 2.12 0.86
N VAL A 77 2.72 1.65 0.27
CA VAL A 77 3.46 2.39 -0.77
C VAL A 77 3.69 1.45 -1.94
N ASP A 78 3.25 1.86 -3.11
CA ASP A 78 3.48 1.12 -4.34
C ASP A 78 4.95 1.21 -4.73
N LEU A 79 5.53 0.06 -5.00
CA LEU A 79 6.92 -0.11 -5.35
C LEU A 79 7.04 -0.81 -6.70
N THR A 80 8.21 -0.68 -7.30
CA THR A 80 8.63 -1.60 -8.36
C THR A 80 9.58 -2.65 -7.80
N GLU A 81 9.79 -3.76 -8.51
CA GLU A 81 10.71 -4.82 -8.06
C GLU A 81 12.14 -4.33 -7.77
N LYS A 82 12.61 -3.29 -8.49
CA LYS A 82 13.91 -2.67 -8.26
C LYS A 82 13.99 -1.92 -6.92
N ASP A 83 12.85 -1.47 -6.38
CA ASP A 83 12.77 -0.73 -5.12
C ASP A 83 12.75 -1.66 -3.89
N LEU A 84 12.53 -2.97 -4.10
CA LEU A 84 12.62 -3.96 -3.03
C LEU A 84 14.01 -4.00 -2.38
N PRO A 85 14.11 -4.17 -1.06
CA PRO A 85 15.37 -4.47 -0.42
C PRO A 85 16.00 -5.74 -0.99
N GLU A 86 17.33 -5.76 -1.05
CA GLU A 86 18.07 -6.90 -1.58
C GLU A 86 17.72 -8.22 -0.85
N LYS A 87 17.59 -8.17 0.48
CA LYS A 87 17.20 -9.33 1.28
C LYS A 87 15.84 -9.89 0.87
N VAL A 88 14.86 -9.02 0.59
CA VAL A 88 13.51 -9.42 0.16
C VAL A 88 13.54 -10.05 -1.22
N ARG A 89 14.25 -9.45 -2.18
CA ARG A 89 14.46 -10.06 -3.51
C ARG A 89 15.11 -11.45 -3.40
N ASN A 90 16.12 -11.57 -2.56
CA ASN A 90 16.79 -12.85 -2.30
C ASN A 90 15.85 -13.87 -1.65
N GLY A 91 14.97 -13.42 -0.74
CA GLY A 91 13.91 -14.23 -0.14
C GLY A 91 12.95 -14.78 -1.19
N LEU A 92 12.44 -13.92 -2.07
CA LEU A 92 11.57 -14.30 -3.18
C LEU A 92 12.24 -15.33 -4.10
N ASN A 93 13.50 -15.08 -4.49
CA ASN A 93 14.28 -15.97 -5.37
C ASN A 93 14.58 -17.34 -4.75
N LYS A 94 14.55 -17.46 -3.42
CA LYS A 94 14.72 -18.73 -2.68
C LYS A 94 13.40 -19.43 -2.37
N SER A 95 12.27 -18.76 -2.57
CA SER A 95 10.94 -19.29 -2.25
C SER A 95 10.38 -20.22 -3.34
N GLU A 96 9.22 -20.81 -3.06
CA GLU A 96 8.44 -21.59 -4.04
C GLU A 96 7.97 -20.73 -5.24
N TYR A 97 8.02 -19.40 -5.12
CA TYR A 97 7.54 -18.44 -6.11
C TYR A 97 8.63 -17.89 -7.05
N LYS A 98 9.87 -18.38 -6.96
CA LYS A 98 11.03 -17.83 -7.70
C LYS A 98 10.88 -17.72 -9.22
N SER A 99 10.00 -18.52 -9.81
CA SER A 99 9.74 -18.56 -11.26
C SER A 99 8.36 -18.02 -11.63
N TRP A 100 7.64 -17.46 -10.65
CA TRP A 100 6.31 -16.88 -10.84
C TRP A 100 6.47 -15.45 -11.32
N THR A 101 5.47 -14.97 -12.08
CA THR A 101 5.45 -13.58 -12.52
C THR A 101 5.05 -12.69 -11.36
N VAL A 102 5.87 -11.70 -11.04
CA VAL A 102 5.49 -10.62 -10.12
C VAL A 102 4.54 -9.68 -10.85
N LYS A 103 3.39 -9.39 -10.23
CA LYS A 103 2.35 -8.51 -10.78
C LYS A 103 2.37 -7.14 -10.13
N ASP A 104 2.58 -7.13 -8.82
CA ASP A 104 2.57 -5.91 -8.03
C ASP A 104 3.46 -6.05 -6.79
N VAL A 105 3.95 -4.93 -6.29
CA VAL A 105 4.82 -4.86 -5.11
C VAL A 105 4.43 -3.67 -4.26
N GLU A 106 4.13 -3.93 -2.99
CA GLU A 106 3.80 -2.89 -2.01
C GLU A 106 4.69 -3.02 -0.78
N LYS A 107 5.14 -1.89 -0.22
CA LYS A 107 5.66 -1.82 1.14
C LYS A 107 4.53 -1.44 2.08
N LYS A 108 4.31 -2.25 3.12
CA LYS A 108 3.31 -2.04 4.15
C LYS A 108 3.94 -1.76 5.49
N GLU A 109 3.77 -0.54 5.98
CA GLU A 109 4.19 -0.09 7.30
C GLU A 109 3.02 -0.08 8.28
N LYS A 110 3.29 -0.46 9.53
CA LYS A 110 2.33 -0.47 10.64
C LYS A 110 2.99 0.05 11.92
N PRO A 111 2.19 0.42 12.95
CA PRO A 111 2.70 0.79 14.26
C PRO A 111 3.73 -0.18 14.85
N GLN A 112 4.56 0.33 15.75
CA GLN A 112 5.64 -0.42 16.41
C GLN A 112 6.75 -0.88 15.44
N GLY A 113 6.96 -0.17 14.33
CA GLY A 113 8.04 -0.44 13.38
C GLY A 113 7.85 -1.72 12.55
N LYS A 114 6.62 -2.23 12.46
CA LYS A 114 6.31 -3.42 11.67
C LYS A 114 6.26 -3.04 10.20
N THR A 115 7.16 -3.63 9.42
CA THR A 115 7.22 -3.46 7.95
C THR A 115 7.10 -4.82 7.29
N LEU A 116 6.29 -4.90 6.24
CA LEU A 116 6.18 -6.05 5.36
C LEU A 116 6.28 -5.59 3.91
N TYR A 117 6.74 -6.49 3.04
CA TYR A 117 6.70 -6.33 1.60
C TYR A 117 5.71 -7.34 1.04
N LYS A 118 4.59 -6.86 0.51
CA LYS A 118 3.61 -7.68 -0.20
C LYS A 118 4.06 -7.75 -1.66
N ILE A 119 4.10 -8.95 -2.20
CA ILE A 119 4.42 -9.20 -3.60
C ILE A 119 3.29 -10.06 -4.14
N GLU A 120 2.56 -9.56 -5.13
CA GLU A 120 1.57 -10.37 -5.84
C GLU A 120 2.29 -11.22 -6.90
N VAL A 121 2.16 -12.53 -6.80
CA VAL A 121 2.83 -13.50 -7.68
C VAL A 121 1.81 -14.39 -8.39
N LYS A 122 2.00 -14.59 -9.69
CA LYS A 122 1.08 -15.36 -10.55
C LYS A 122 1.79 -16.45 -11.36
N GLN A 123 1.18 -17.64 -11.41
CA GLN A 123 1.54 -18.73 -12.32
C GLN A 123 0.28 -19.43 -12.84
N GLY A 124 0.00 -19.27 -14.13
CA GLY A 124 -1.25 -19.77 -14.72
C GLY A 124 -2.48 -19.11 -14.07
N GLU A 125 -3.38 -19.93 -13.55
CA GLU A 125 -4.59 -19.50 -12.84
C GLU A 125 -4.37 -19.26 -11.33
N GLN A 126 -3.16 -19.53 -10.83
CA GLN A 126 -2.82 -19.33 -9.43
C GLN A 126 -2.24 -17.94 -9.22
N GLU A 127 -2.75 -17.23 -8.23
CA GLU A 127 -2.33 -15.89 -7.84
C GLU A 127 -2.31 -15.79 -6.31
N TYR A 128 -1.24 -15.24 -5.76
CA TYR A 128 -1.05 -15.10 -4.32
C TYR A 128 -0.41 -13.77 -3.97
N ASP A 129 -0.88 -13.18 -2.88
CA ASP A 129 -0.14 -12.17 -2.14
C ASP A 129 0.80 -12.87 -1.17
N VAL A 130 2.11 -12.70 -1.36
CA VAL A 130 3.15 -13.23 -0.47
C VAL A 130 3.79 -12.09 0.30
N TYR A 131 3.98 -12.27 1.60
CA TYR A 131 4.44 -11.21 2.50
C TYR A 131 5.80 -11.58 3.07
N PHE A 132 6.79 -10.74 2.79
CA PHE A 132 8.14 -10.87 3.32
C PHE A 132 8.39 -9.83 4.41
N ASP A 133 9.14 -10.21 5.44
CA ASP A 133 9.73 -9.24 6.38
C ASP A 133 10.97 -8.55 5.77
N PRO A 134 11.54 -7.51 6.41
CA PRO A 134 12.73 -6.82 5.89
C PRO A 134 13.98 -7.69 5.75
N GLU A 135 14.01 -8.86 6.42
CA GLU A 135 15.10 -9.83 6.34
C GLU A 135 14.92 -10.82 5.18
N GLY A 136 13.82 -10.72 4.43
CA GLY A 136 13.50 -11.59 3.32
C GLY A 136 12.91 -12.93 3.74
N THR A 137 12.37 -13.03 4.95
CA THR A 137 11.65 -14.21 5.40
C THR A 137 10.20 -14.14 4.95
N LEU A 138 9.71 -15.19 4.27
CA LEU A 138 8.28 -15.31 3.94
C LEU A 138 7.49 -15.57 5.23
N VAL A 139 6.62 -14.64 5.61
CA VAL A 139 5.87 -14.71 6.88
C VAL A 139 4.38 -14.98 6.70
N LYS A 140 3.83 -14.73 5.50
CA LYS A 140 2.42 -14.97 5.20
C LYS A 140 2.21 -15.18 3.70
N LYS A 141 1.20 -15.97 3.33
CA LYS A 141 0.63 -16.00 1.99
C LYS A 141 -0.90 -15.99 2.05
N ASN A 142 -1.53 -15.27 1.13
CA ASN A 142 -2.97 -15.31 0.91
C ASN A 142 -3.21 -15.60 -0.57
N LYS A 143 -4.25 -16.37 -0.89
CA LYS A 143 -4.71 -16.47 -2.28
C LYS A 143 -5.37 -15.14 -2.66
N SER A 144 -4.99 -14.58 -3.80
CA SER A 144 -5.55 -13.34 -4.34
C SER A 144 -6.90 -13.60 -5.02
#